data_AF-A0A7Y2ZVT7-F1
#
_entry.id   AF-A0A7Y2ZVT7-F1
#
_cell.length_a   1.000
_cell.length_b   1.000
_cell.length_c   1.000
_cell.angle_alpha   90.00
_cell.angle_beta   90.00
_cell.angle_gamma   90.00
#
_symmetry.space_group_name_H-M   'P 1'
#
loop_
_entity.id
_entity.type
_entity.pdbx_description
1 polymer ?
#
loop_
_entity_poly.entity_id
_entity_poly.type
_entity_poly.pdbx_seq_one_letter_code
_entity_poly.pdbx_strand_id
1 'polypeptide(L)' 'MTYNFDPEKWYQNELEFIQQKYKSGKITHEAFKSALAELEEKYEQMCERLDGTYQIQSNHKLNLNKD' A
#
# COMPACT_ATOMS: atom_id res chain seq x y z
N MET A 1 4.91 -16.19 -20.20
CA MET A 1 4.46 -14.80 -20.00
C MET A 1 4.96 -14.36 -18.64
N THR A 2 5.98 -13.49 -18.59
CA THR A 2 6.44 -12.92 -17.32
C THR A 2 5.51 -11.77 -16.98
N TYR A 3 4.73 -11.93 -15.92
CA TYR A 3 3.98 -10.82 -15.35
C TYR A 3 4.99 -9.92 -14.63
N ASN A 4 5.42 -8.86 -15.31
CA ASN A 4 6.23 -7.81 -14.71
C ASN A 4 5.25 -6.94 -13.90
N PHE A 5 5.16 -7.21 -12.60
CA PHE A 5 4.40 -6.36 -11.69
C PHE A 5 5.11 -5.01 -11.61
N ASP A 6 4.36 -3.94 -11.91
CA ASP A 6 4.83 -2.56 -11.88
C ASP A 6 3.98 -1.80 -10.85
N PRO A 7 4.53 -1.52 -9.65
CA PRO A 7 3.81 -0.82 -8.58
C PRO A 7 3.34 0.56 -8.99
N GLU A 8 4.14 1.26 -9.80
CA GLU A 8 3.80 2.60 -10.29
C GLU A 8 2.57 2.51 -11.19
N LYS A 9 2.58 1.57 -12.14
CA LYS A 9 1.44 1.35 -13.01
C LYS A 9 0.18 0.95 -12.23
N TRP A 10 0.32 0.13 -11.20
CA TRP A 10 -0.80 -0.22 -10.33
C TRP A 10 -1.36 1.00 -9.58
N TYR A 11 -0.49 1.83 -8.99
CA TYR A 11 -0.88 3.04 -8.27
C TYR A 11 -1.63 4.01 -9.16
N GLN A 12 -1.13 4.27 -10.37
CA GLN A 12 -1.78 5.17 -11.33
C GLN A 12 -3.19 4.67 -11.70
N ASN A 13 -3.35 3.37 -11.96
CA ASN A 13 -4.66 2.80 -12.29
C ASN A 13 -5.66 2.94 -11.13
N GLU A 14 -5.23 2.67 -9.89
CA GLU A 14 -6.09 2.79 -8.71
C GLU A 14 -6.45 4.26 -8.43
N LEU A 15 -5.49 5.17 -8.58
CA LEU A 15 -5.71 6.60 -8.45
C LEU A 15 -6.76 7.10 -9.47
N GLU A 16 -6.64 6.70 -10.73
CA GLU A 16 -7.62 7.02 -11.77
C GLU A 16 -9.01 6.50 -11.43
N PHE A 17 -9.11 5.27 -10.92
CA PHE A 17 -10.38 4.67 -10.52
C PHE A 17 -11.05 5.43 -9.37
N ILE A 18 -10.29 5.79 -8.33
CA ILE A 18 -10.76 6.58 -7.19
C ILE A 18 -11.20 7.98 -7.66
N GLN A 19 -10.41 8.62 -8.53
CA GLN A 19 -10.77 9.92 -9.12
C GLN A 19 -12.04 9.84 -9.96
N GLN A 20 -12.23 8.79 -10.76
CA GLN A 20 -13.46 8.61 -11.54
C GLN A 20 -14.67 8.44 -10.65
N LYS A 21 -14.57 7.68 -9.55
CA LYS A 21 -15.65 7.57 -8.57
C LYS A 21 -16.00 8.91 -7.94
N TYR A 22 -15.01 9.72 -7.60
CA TYR A 22 -15.24 11.04 -7.04
C TYR A 22 -15.87 11.99 -8.05
N LYS A 23 -15.33 12.06 -9.27
CA LYS A 23 -15.87 12.89 -10.37
C LYS A 23 -17.29 12.49 -10.77
N SER A 24 -17.63 11.21 -10.69
CA SER A 24 -18.99 10.71 -10.94
C SER A 24 -19.95 10.86 -9.75
N GLY A 25 -19.49 11.43 -8.63
CA GLY A 25 -20.31 11.62 -7.42
C GLY A 25 -20.65 10.32 -6.69
N LYS A 26 -20.01 9.20 -7.05
CA LYS A 26 -20.24 7.88 -6.40
C LYS A 26 -19.68 7.81 -4.98
N ILE A 27 -18.71 8.68 -4.67
CA ILE A 27 -18.11 8.80 -3.33
C ILE A 27 -18.07 10.27 -2.91
N THR A 28 -18.15 10.51 -1.60
CA THR A 28 -18.02 11.85 -1.02
C THR A 28 -16.57 12.32 -1.01
N HIS A 29 -16.36 13.61 -0.74
CA HIS A 29 -15.03 14.18 -0.61
C HIS A 29 -14.21 13.55 0.54
N GLU A 30 -14.87 13.23 1.66
CA GLU A 30 -14.24 12.53 2.78
C GLU A 30 -13.83 11.09 2.41
N ALA A 31 -14.72 10.35 1.74
CA ALA A 31 -14.42 9.01 1.27
C ALA A 31 -13.29 9.01 0.22
N PHE A 32 -13.22 10.03 -0.64
CA PHE A 32 -12.11 10.21 -1.58
C PHE A 32 -10.78 10.42 -0.86
N LYS A 33 -10.73 11.29 0.15
CA LYS A 33 -9.53 11.51 0.96
C LYS A 33 -9.07 10.25 1.69
N SER A 34 -10.01 9.51 2.30
CA SER A 34 -9.70 8.23 2.97
C SER A 34 -9.14 7.21 1.98
N ALA A 35 -9.77 7.09 0.81
CA ALA A 35 -9.32 6.15 -0.22
C ALA A 35 -7.93 6.49 -0.78
N LEU A 36 -7.61 7.79 -0.91
CA LEU A 36 -6.27 8.23 -1.30
C LEU A 36 -5.22 7.87 -0.24
N ALA A 37 -5.49 8.14 1.04
CA ALA A 37 -4.57 7.83 2.12
C ALA A 37 -4.29 6.31 2.21
N GLU A 38 -5.33 5.49 2.07
CA GLU A 38 -5.17 4.03 2.00
C GLU A 38 -4.40 3.56 0.77
N LEU A 39 -4.53 4.24 -0.36
CA LEU A 39 -3.81 3.91 -1.58
C LEU A 39 -2.31 4.24 -1.44
N GLU A 40 -1.99 5.40 -0.88
CA GLU A 40 -0.62 5.83 -0.59
C GLU A 40 0.08 4.85 0.36
N GLU A 41 -0.58 4.47 1.47
CA GLU A 41 -0.03 3.51 2.43
C GLU A 41 0.25 2.15 1.77
N LYS A 42 -0.65 1.65 0.92
CA LYS A 42 -0.45 0.38 0.21
C LYS A 42 0.69 0.47 -0.80
N TYR A 43 0.83 1.60 -1.50
CA TYR A 43 1.93 1.81 -2.43
C TYR A 43 3.28 1.82 -1.71
N GLU A 44 3.38 2.54 -0.59
CA GLU A 44 4.57 2.56 0.25
C GLU A 44 4.95 1.15 0.72
N GLN A 45 3.99 0.38 1.26
CA GLN A 45 4.22 -1.02 1.65
C GLN A 45 4.67 -1.91 0.47
N MET A 46 4.16 -1.68 -0.74
CA MET A 46 4.61 -2.41 -1.93
C MET A 46 6.04 -2.03 -2.32
N CYS A 47 6.38 -0.74 -2.25
CA CYS A 47 7.73 -0.24 -2.50
C CYS A 47 8.73 -0.79 -1.48
N GLU A 48 8.43 -0.76 -0.19
CA GLU A 48 9.30 -1.32 0.87
C GLU A 48 9.60 -2.82 0.66
N ARG A 49 8.60 -3.58 0.21
CA ARG A 49 8.76 -5.01 -0.08
C ARG A 49 9.65 -5.27 -1.29
N LEU A 50 9.62 -4.39 -2.29
CA LEU A 50 10.39 -4.53 -3.53
C LEU A 50 11.80 -3.98 -3.42
N ASP A 51 12.00 -2.93 -2.61
CA ASP A 51 13.30 -2.36 -2.27
C ASP A 51 14.10 -3.25 -1.30
N GLY A 52 13.46 -4.29 -0.73
CA GLY A 52 14.12 -5.29 0.14
C GLY A 52 14.54 -4.74 1.51
N THR A 53 14.17 -3.50 1.82
CA THR A 53 14.45 -2.80 3.07
C THR A 53 13.42 -3.08 4.17
N TYR A 54 12.38 -3.87 3.89
CA TYR A 54 11.44 -4.35 4.91
C TYR A 54 12.16 -5.28 5.92
N GLN A 55 12.81 -4.66 6.91
CA GLN A 55 13.19 -5.33 8.13
C GLN A 55 11.90 -5.70 8.86
N ILE A 56 11.44 -6.94 8.66
CA ILE A 56 10.52 -7.56 9.61
C ILE A 56 11.24 -7.45 10.95
N GLN A 57 10.76 -6.55 11.81
CA GLN A 57 11.20 -6.47 13.18
C GLN A 57 11.06 -7.89 13.70
N SER A 58 12.20 -8.52 13.95
CA SER A 58 12.28 -9.91 14.41
C SER A 58 11.74 -9.93 15.83
N ASN A 59 10.42 -9.85 15.97
CA ASN A 59 9.74 -10.06 17.22
C ASN A 59 9.63 -11.57 17.47
N HIS A 60 10.75 -12.27 17.33
CA HIS A 60 10.90 -13.58 17.92
C HIS A 60 11.29 -13.34 19.38
N LYS A 61 10.27 -13.05 20.20
CA LYS A 61 10.36 -13.36 21.62
C LYS A 61 10.70 -14.84 21.73
N LEU A 62 11.88 -15.19 22.23
CA LEU A 62 12.08 -16.47 22.88
C LEU A 62 13.22 -16.38 23.91
N ASN A 63 12.78 -16.56 25.15
CA ASN A 63 13.48 -17.10 26.31
C ASN A 63 14.56 -16.26 27.01
N LEU A 64 14.06 -15.51 27.99
CA LEU A 64 14.43 -15.66 29.40
C LEU A 64 15.14 -17.01 29.67
N ASN A 65 16.41 -16.96 30.06
CA ASN A 65 16.99 -17.70 31.18
C ASN A 65 18.36 -17.08 31.48
N LYS A 66 18.41 -16.32 32.58
CA LYS A 66 19.64 -15.99 33.28
C LYS A 66 19.82 -17.08 34.32
N ASP A 67 20.86 -17.88 34.18
CA ASP A 67 21.52 -18.59 35.27
C ASP A 67 23.03 -18.48 35.05
#